data_AF-A0A849SRY0-F1
#
_entry.id   AF-A0A849SRY0-F1
#
_cell.length_a   1.000
_cell.length_b   1.000
_cell.length_c   1.000
_cell.angle_alpha   90.00
_cell.angle_beta   90.00
_cell.angle_gamma   90.00
#
_symmetry.space_group_name_H-M   'P 1'
#
loop_
_entity.id
_entity.type
_entity.pdbx_description
1 polymer ?
#
loop_
_entity_poly.entity_id
_entity_poly.type
_entity_poly.pdbx_seq_one_letter_code
_entity_poly.pdbx_strand_id
1 'polypeptide(L)'
;MATSLKRPLYVFTHLNGEFVPAGKLDMIEQNNQLLASAFVYGQRYIERPNALEIDPIRLSLRVKDQVRGKLLIPANGLTFFGGIRDATPDAWGRRVIESRHQVPANSLPESTYLLEAGSERIGALDVRESLTAPANIARGSIHALTYLMEAAERIEEGLDIPESLAEIFITGSGLGGMQPKVSVRDDNQILWLAKFASQTDHLDAISLR
;
A
#
# COMPACT_ATOMS: atom_id res chain seq x y z
N MET A 1 14.06 3.37 -27.97
CA MET A 1 14.56 2.75 -26.72
C MET A 1 13.61 3.20 -25.61
N ALA A 2 12.99 2.27 -24.87
CA ALA A 2 12.08 2.63 -23.78
C ALA A 2 12.89 3.08 -22.55
N THR A 3 12.75 4.34 -22.15
CA THR A 3 13.44 4.94 -21.01
C THR A 3 12.92 4.34 -19.70
N SER A 4 13.81 3.87 -18.83
CA SER A 4 13.44 3.44 -17.48
C SER A 4 13.25 4.66 -16.58
N LEU A 5 12.19 4.65 -15.76
CA LEU A 5 11.93 5.68 -14.76
C LEU A 5 12.63 5.28 -13.46
N LYS A 6 13.43 6.20 -12.90
CA LYS A 6 13.94 6.07 -11.54
C LYS A 6 13.15 6.98 -10.61
N ARG A 7 12.40 6.39 -9.67
CA ARG A 7 11.59 7.14 -8.69
C ARG A 7 12.15 6.92 -7.28
N PRO A 8 12.68 7.97 -6.61
CA PRO A 8 13.00 7.89 -5.20
C PRO A 8 11.72 8.01 -4.38
N LEU A 9 11.51 7.07 -3.47
CA LEU A 9 10.44 7.05 -2.48
C LEU A 9 11.05 7.00 -1.08
N TYR A 10 10.25 7.34 -0.07
CA TYR A 10 10.66 7.36 1.33
C TYR A 10 9.75 6.43 2.12
N VAL A 11 10.37 5.44 2.77
CA VAL A 11 9.67 4.48 3.63
C VAL A 11 9.66 5.04 5.04
N PHE A 12 8.48 5.08 5.63
CA PHE A 12 8.22 5.43 7.01
C PHE A 12 7.79 4.17 7.76
N THR A 13 8.04 4.17 9.06
CA THR A 13 7.63 3.09 9.98
C THR A 13 6.80 3.70 11.09
N HIS A 14 5.73 3.02 11.48
CA HIS A 14 4.87 3.45 12.57
C HIS A 14 5.48 3.03 13.91
N LEU A 15 6.03 3.99 14.66
CA LEU A 15 6.61 3.79 15.98
C LEU A 15 5.85 4.64 17.00
N ASN A 16 5.38 4.03 18.09
CA ASN A 16 4.74 4.73 19.21
C ASN A 16 3.59 5.68 18.82
N GLY A 17 2.81 5.35 17.79
CA GLY A 17 1.66 6.18 17.37
C GLY A 17 1.96 7.20 16.28
N GLU A 18 3.20 7.27 15.77
CA GLU A 18 3.59 8.18 14.71
C GLU A 18 4.41 7.49 13.61
N PHE A 19 4.27 7.97 12.37
CA PHE A 19 5.13 7.56 11.28
C PHE A 19 6.45 8.33 11.31
N VAL A 20 7.57 7.61 11.41
CA VAL A 20 8.91 8.18 11.35
C VAL A 20 9.64 7.73 10.08
N PRO A 21 10.46 8.58 9.45
CA PRO A 21 11.24 8.18 8.28
C PRO A 21 12.23 7.06 8.63
N ALA A 22 12.14 5.94 7.91
CA ALA A 22 13.00 4.78 8.11
C ALA A 22 14.12 4.70 7.07
N GLY A 23 13.84 5.06 5.81
CA GLY A 23 14.87 5.07 4.77
C GLY A 23 14.35 5.48 3.39
N LYS A 24 15.25 5.43 2.42
CA LYS A 24 14.99 5.79 1.03
C LYS A 24 14.94 4.52 0.18
N LEU A 25 13.91 4.40 -0.64
CA LEU A 25 13.70 3.34 -1.61
C LEU A 25 13.88 3.93 -3.01
N ASP A 26 14.86 3.44 -3.77
CA ASP A 26 14.97 3.70 -5.20
C ASP A 26 14.31 2.56 -5.97
N MET A 27 13.39 2.87 -6.88
CA MET A 27 12.78 1.90 -7.80
C MET A 27 13.14 2.23 -9.24
N ILE A 28 13.50 1.20 -10.01
CA ILE A 28 13.78 1.28 -11.46
C ILE A 28 12.70 0.50 -12.18
N GLU A 29 11.89 1.22 -12.94
CA GLU A 29 10.70 0.67 -13.59
C GLU A 29 10.74 0.97 -15.08
N GLN A 30 10.16 0.06 -15.87
CA GLN A 30 9.93 0.27 -17.30
C GLN A 30 8.48 -0.11 -17.59
N ASN A 31 7.69 0.86 -18.05
CA ASN A 31 6.24 0.75 -18.10
C ASN A 31 5.67 0.39 -16.71
N ASN A 32 4.96 -0.72 -16.58
CA ASN A 32 4.42 -1.24 -15.32
C ASN A 32 5.33 -2.28 -14.65
N GLN A 33 6.48 -2.61 -15.24
CA GLN A 33 7.36 -3.66 -14.74
C GLN A 33 8.46 -3.07 -13.84
N LEU A 34 8.55 -3.60 -12.61
CA LEU A 34 9.66 -3.34 -11.71
C LEU A 34 10.89 -4.16 -12.11
N LEU A 35 11.94 -3.46 -12.54
CA LEU A 35 13.20 -4.07 -12.99
C LEU A 35 14.20 -4.27 -11.85
N ALA A 36 14.25 -3.31 -10.92
CA ALA A 36 15.11 -3.38 -9.74
C ALA A 36 14.64 -2.41 -8.66
N SER A 37 15.00 -2.70 -7.41
CA SER A 37 14.86 -1.77 -6.30
C SER A 37 16.11 -1.79 -5.43
N ALA A 38 16.34 -0.69 -4.72
CA ALA A 38 17.41 -0.58 -3.75
C ALA A 38 16.97 0.26 -2.56
N PHE A 39 17.45 -0.08 -1.36
CA PHE A 39 17.03 0.56 -0.12
C PHE A 39 18.23 1.03 0.69
N VAL A 40 18.12 2.21 1.29
CA VAL A 40 19.11 2.74 2.25
C VAL A 40 18.37 3.19 3.51
N TYR A 41 18.74 2.62 4.65
CA TYR A 41 18.24 3.10 5.94
C TYR A 41 18.73 4.51 6.27
N GLY A 42 17.87 5.32 6.90
CA GLY A 42 18.26 6.58 7.50
C GLY A 42 19.19 6.35 8.70
N GLN A 43 20.29 7.09 8.79
CA GLN A 43 21.26 6.94 9.88
C GLN A 43 20.61 7.15 11.25
N ARG A 44 19.80 8.22 11.37
CA ARG A 44 19.01 8.52 12.57
C ARG A 44 18.02 7.42 12.93
N TYR A 45 17.51 6.68 11.94
CA TYR A 45 16.58 5.58 12.17
C TYR A 45 17.29 4.37 12.77
N ILE A 46 18.44 3.97 12.20
CA ILE A 46 19.27 2.88 12.71
C ILE A 46 19.69 3.12 14.16
N GLU A 47 19.92 4.36 14.55
CA GLU A 47 20.34 4.75 15.90
C GLU A 47 19.20 4.77 16.92
N ARG A 48 17.93 4.69 16.50
CA ARG A 48 16.81 4.70 17.44
C ARG A 48 16.86 3.45 18.33
N PRO A 49 16.65 3.59 19.65
CA PRO A 49 16.52 2.45 20.55
C PRO A 49 15.32 1.56 20.19
N ASN A 50 14.26 2.13 19.63
CA ASN A 50 13.03 1.45 19.25
C ASN A 50 12.89 1.25 17.71
N ALA A 51 14.01 1.24 16.98
CA ALA A 51 13.97 0.97 15.55
C ALA A 51 13.42 -0.43 15.27
N LEU A 52 12.43 -0.53 14.39
CA LEU A 52 11.93 -1.80 13.87
C LEU A 52 12.62 -2.17 12.56
N GLU A 53 12.86 -3.46 12.37
CA GLU A 53 13.34 -4.00 11.10
C GLU A 53 12.22 -3.94 10.05
N ILE A 54 12.49 -3.37 8.87
CA ILE A 54 11.51 -3.37 7.76
C ILE A 54 11.36 -4.78 7.18
N ASP A 55 12.47 -5.50 7.10
CA ASP A 55 12.55 -6.90 6.66
C ASP A 55 13.60 -7.57 7.55
N PRO A 56 13.21 -8.55 8.39
CA PRO A 56 14.11 -9.16 9.37
C PRO A 56 15.20 -10.04 8.73
N ILE A 57 15.12 -10.31 7.43
CA ILE A 57 16.08 -11.16 6.70
C ILE A 57 17.07 -10.28 5.93
N ARG A 58 16.57 -9.35 5.08
CA ARG A 58 17.43 -8.59 4.15
C ARG A 58 17.68 -7.15 4.55
N LEU A 59 16.85 -6.62 5.42
CA LEU A 59 16.99 -5.29 5.99
C LEU A 59 17.17 -5.37 7.52
N SER A 60 17.79 -6.45 8.01
CA SER A 60 17.96 -6.67 9.45
C SER A 60 18.81 -5.56 10.09
N LEU A 61 18.38 -5.09 11.26
CA LEU A 61 19.09 -4.14 12.11
C LEU A 61 19.89 -4.83 13.22
N ARG A 62 19.92 -6.17 13.27
CA ARG A 62 20.69 -6.95 14.27
C ARG A 62 22.16 -6.60 14.28
N VAL A 63 22.76 -6.42 13.11
CA VAL A 63 24.16 -5.99 12.95
C VAL A 63 24.17 -4.66 12.19
N LYS A 64 23.98 -3.55 12.92
CA LYS A 64 23.79 -2.21 12.33
C LYS A 64 24.87 -1.81 11.32
N ASP A 65 26.13 -2.19 11.53
CA ASP A 65 27.23 -1.88 10.60
C ASP A 65 27.15 -2.63 9.26
N GLN A 66 26.35 -3.70 9.18
CA GLN A 66 26.08 -4.36 7.91
C GLN A 66 25.17 -3.54 7.00
N VAL A 67 24.33 -2.66 7.56
CA VAL A 67 23.32 -1.90 6.81
C VAL A 67 23.57 -0.39 6.80
N ARG A 68 24.30 0.14 7.79
CA ARG A 68 24.55 1.57 7.95
C ARG A 68 25.25 2.16 6.71
N GLY A 69 24.57 3.13 6.07
CA GLY A 69 25.08 3.85 4.91
C GLY A 69 25.23 3.00 3.65
N LYS A 70 24.72 1.76 3.63
CA LYS A 70 24.85 0.86 2.48
C LYS A 70 23.59 0.88 1.63
N LEU A 71 23.81 0.79 0.31
CA LEU A 71 22.77 0.50 -0.65
C LEU A 71 22.48 -1.00 -0.62
N LEU A 72 21.32 -1.36 -0.09
CA LEU A 72 20.85 -2.73 0.03
C LEU A 72 20.03 -3.06 -1.22
N ILE A 73 20.09 -4.29 -1.68
CA ILE A 73 19.30 -4.82 -2.81
C ILE A 73 18.55 -6.08 -2.37
N PRO A 74 17.41 -6.41 -2.99
CA PRO A 74 16.72 -7.66 -2.71
C PRO A 74 17.60 -8.87 -3.02
N ALA A 75 17.37 -9.97 -2.32
CA ALA A 75 18.19 -11.17 -2.46
C ALA A 75 17.69 -12.11 -3.55
N ASN A 76 18.53 -13.11 -3.88
CA ASN A 76 18.19 -14.19 -4.81
C ASN A 76 17.77 -13.69 -6.21
N GLY A 77 18.27 -12.52 -6.63
CA GLY A 77 17.91 -11.91 -7.91
C GLY A 77 16.48 -11.37 -7.96
N LEU A 78 15.80 -11.23 -6.81
CA LEU A 78 14.49 -10.58 -6.76
C LEU A 78 14.61 -9.09 -7.10
N THR A 79 13.56 -8.53 -7.67
CA THR A 79 13.50 -7.10 -8.02
C THR A 79 12.93 -6.24 -6.89
N PHE A 80 12.28 -6.86 -5.89
CA PHE A 80 11.59 -6.15 -4.81
C PHE A 80 11.83 -6.75 -3.42
N PHE A 81 11.84 -5.89 -2.38
CA PHE A 81 11.95 -6.31 -0.98
C PHE A 81 10.60 -6.83 -0.48
N GLY A 82 10.58 -8.05 0.10
CA GLY A 82 9.35 -8.66 0.62
C GLY A 82 8.65 -7.79 1.65
N GLY A 83 9.37 -7.35 2.69
CA GLY A 83 8.77 -6.52 3.73
C GLY A 83 8.22 -5.16 3.26
N ILE A 84 8.74 -4.60 2.16
CA ILE A 84 8.19 -3.37 1.54
C ILE A 84 7.02 -3.71 0.62
N ARG A 85 7.11 -4.82 -0.13
CA ARG A 85 6.03 -5.31 -1.00
C ARG A 85 4.75 -5.59 -0.21
N ASP A 86 4.86 -6.04 1.02
CA ASP A 86 3.72 -6.27 1.91
C ASP A 86 2.94 -4.98 2.24
N ALA A 87 3.54 -3.80 1.99
CA ALA A 87 2.86 -2.50 2.11
C ALA A 87 2.23 -2.03 0.78
N THR A 88 2.46 -2.72 -0.33
CA THR A 88 1.74 -2.48 -1.58
C THR A 88 0.34 -3.10 -1.47
N PRO A 89 -0.71 -2.45 -2.02
CA PRO A 89 -2.04 -3.05 -2.03
C PRO A 89 -2.10 -4.35 -2.85
N ASP A 90 -3.00 -5.22 -2.42
CA ASP A 90 -3.36 -6.45 -3.12
C ASP A 90 -4.39 -6.20 -4.23
N ALA A 91 -5.02 -7.26 -4.75
CA ALA A 91 -5.94 -7.20 -5.89
C ALA A 91 -7.08 -6.19 -5.72
N TRP A 92 -7.74 -6.12 -4.56
CA TRP A 92 -8.83 -5.16 -4.34
C TRP A 92 -8.30 -3.71 -4.34
N GLY A 93 -7.30 -3.41 -3.51
CA GLY A 93 -6.74 -2.06 -3.44
C GLY A 93 -6.17 -1.59 -4.79
N ARG A 94 -5.53 -2.48 -5.55
CA ARG A 94 -5.08 -2.19 -6.92
C ARG A 94 -6.24 -1.85 -7.85
N ARG A 95 -7.33 -2.61 -7.83
CA ARG A 95 -8.54 -2.31 -8.63
C ARG A 95 -9.13 -0.95 -8.29
N VAL A 96 -9.19 -0.59 -7.01
CA VAL A 96 -9.68 0.73 -6.57
C VAL A 96 -8.79 1.83 -7.15
N ILE A 97 -7.47 1.67 -7.10
CA ILE A 97 -6.50 2.62 -7.65
C ILE A 97 -6.61 2.70 -9.18
N GLU A 98 -6.68 1.56 -9.86
CA GLU A 98 -6.80 1.48 -11.32
C GLU A 98 -8.10 2.14 -11.82
N SER A 99 -9.22 1.91 -11.12
CA SER A 99 -10.50 2.56 -11.39
C SER A 99 -10.39 4.09 -11.22
N ARG A 100 -9.74 4.55 -10.15
CA ARG A 100 -9.49 5.99 -9.92
C ARG A 100 -8.71 6.63 -11.07
N HIS A 101 -7.71 5.92 -11.57
CA HIS A 101 -6.84 6.37 -12.66
C HIS A 101 -7.44 6.12 -14.05
N GLN A 102 -8.58 5.43 -14.14
CA GLN A 102 -9.23 5.01 -15.40
C GLN A 102 -8.26 4.24 -16.33
N VAL A 103 -7.49 3.32 -15.75
CA VAL A 103 -6.48 2.52 -16.47
C VAL A 103 -6.79 1.02 -16.41
N PRO A 104 -6.27 0.22 -17.35
CA PRO A 104 -6.45 -1.23 -17.31
C PRO A 104 -5.88 -1.88 -16.05
N ALA A 105 -6.40 -3.06 -15.71
CA ALA A 105 -5.90 -3.84 -14.59
C ALA A 105 -4.40 -4.17 -14.73
N ASN A 106 -3.66 -4.04 -13.63
CA ASN A 106 -2.22 -4.26 -13.49
C ASN A 106 -1.36 -3.41 -14.44
N SER A 107 -1.84 -2.25 -14.89
CA SER A 107 -1.13 -1.39 -15.84
C SER A 107 -0.30 -0.27 -15.21
N LEU A 108 -0.44 -0.01 -13.91
CA LEU A 108 0.37 0.98 -13.21
C LEU A 108 1.70 0.38 -12.72
N PRO A 109 2.77 1.19 -12.63
CA PRO A 109 4.01 0.78 -11.99
C PRO A 109 3.83 0.58 -10.48
N GLU A 110 4.65 -0.29 -9.90
CA GLU A 110 4.59 -0.69 -8.50
C GLU A 110 4.78 0.51 -7.54
N SER A 111 5.62 1.48 -7.93
CA SER A 111 5.81 2.73 -7.20
C SER A 111 4.52 3.55 -7.06
N THR A 112 3.60 3.47 -8.03
CA THR A 112 2.31 4.18 -7.97
C THR A 112 1.38 3.50 -6.99
N TYR A 113 1.29 2.16 -6.99
CA TYR A 113 0.49 1.45 -6.00
C TYR A 113 0.95 1.71 -4.56
N LEU A 114 2.26 1.76 -4.31
CA LEU A 114 2.80 2.10 -2.99
C LEU A 114 2.34 3.47 -2.50
N LEU A 115 2.36 4.48 -3.37
CA LEU A 115 1.96 5.85 -3.04
C LEU A 115 0.45 5.99 -2.85
N GLU A 116 -0.34 5.36 -3.72
CA GLU A 116 -1.79 5.50 -3.77
C GLU A 116 -2.52 4.73 -2.65
N ALA A 117 -1.90 3.71 -2.05
CA ALA A 117 -2.53 2.98 -0.95
C ALA A 117 -2.72 3.80 0.34
N GLY A 118 -2.15 5.00 0.44
CA GLY A 118 -2.39 5.92 1.56
C GLY A 118 -1.82 5.45 2.91
N SER A 119 -1.72 6.35 3.88
CA SER A 119 -1.04 6.08 5.16
C SER A 119 -1.85 5.21 6.14
N GLU A 120 -3.15 4.99 5.91
CA GLU A 120 -4.00 4.06 6.67
C GLU A 120 -4.10 2.70 5.97
N ARG A 121 -2.96 2.19 5.55
CA ARG A 121 -2.80 0.85 4.97
C ARG A 121 -2.58 -0.20 6.06
N ILE A 122 -2.77 -1.47 5.71
CA ILE A 122 -2.40 -2.59 6.58
C ILE A 122 -0.89 -2.63 6.80
N GLY A 123 -0.47 -2.93 8.04
CA GLY A 123 0.93 -3.04 8.43
C GLY A 123 1.47 -1.79 9.12
N ALA A 124 2.79 -1.75 9.30
CA ALA A 124 3.48 -0.67 10.02
C ALA A 124 4.25 0.28 9.10
N LEU A 125 4.12 0.13 7.78
CA LEU A 125 4.87 0.93 6.82
C LEU A 125 3.98 1.94 6.12
N ASP A 126 4.58 3.05 5.76
CA ASP A 126 4.00 4.06 4.88
C ASP A 126 5.06 4.48 3.85
N VAL A 127 4.63 4.78 2.63
CA VAL A 127 5.55 5.17 1.54
C VAL A 127 5.09 6.50 0.96
N ARG A 128 6.01 7.46 0.89
CA ARG A 128 5.73 8.82 0.45
C ARG A 128 6.75 9.31 -0.57
N GLU A 129 6.36 10.35 -1.31
CA GLU A 129 7.21 10.97 -2.33
C GLU A 129 8.36 11.79 -1.75
N SER A 130 8.24 12.25 -0.51
CA SER A 130 9.27 13.03 0.19
C SER A 130 9.26 12.81 1.69
N LEU A 131 10.33 13.20 2.37
CA LEU A 131 10.43 13.17 3.84
C LEU A 131 9.45 14.11 4.53
N THR A 132 8.98 15.16 3.84
CA THR A 132 8.08 16.18 4.37
C THR A 132 6.64 16.02 3.90
N ALA A 133 6.37 15.05 3.03
CA ALA A 133 5.02 14.75 2.57
C ALA A 133 4.13 14.36 3.77
N PRO A 134 2.92 14.93 3.89
CA PRO A 134 2.01 14.60 4.97
C PRO A 134 1.52 13.15 4.86
N ALA A 135 1.05 12.60 5.98
CA ALA A 135 0.34 11.33 5.96
C ALA A 135 -1.00 11.50 5.20
N ASN A 136 -1.31 10.57 4.31
CA ASN A 136 -2.60 10.53 3.62
C ASN A 136 -3.54 9.62 4.40
N ILE A 137 -4.32 10.20 5.32
CA ILE A 137 -5.19 9.46 6.23
C ILE A 137 -6.59 9.35 5.62
N ALA A 138 -7.09 8.12 5.48
CA ALA A 138 -8.45 7.88 5.01
C ALA A 138 -9.46 8.37 6.06
N ARG A 139 -10.49 9.10 5.63
CA ARG A 139 -11.55 9.61 6.53
C ARG A 139 -12.92 9.20 6.00
N GLY A 140 -13.13 7.90 5.90
CA GLY A 140 -14.42 7.33 5.55
C GLY A 140 -15.42 7.39 6.69
N SER A 141 -16.69 7.64 6.40
CA SER A 141 -17.77 7.62 7.40
C SER A 141 -18.60 6.34 7.31
N ILE A 142 -19.00 5.77 8.46
CA ILE A 142 -19.91 4.61 8.50
C ILE A 142 -21.28 4.93 7.88
N HIS A 143 -21.68 6.20 7.87
CA HIS A 143 -22.94 6.65 7.26
C HIS A 143 -22.89 6.59 5.73
N ALA A 144 -21.71 6.46 5.13
CA ALA A 144 -21.53 6.35 3.68
C ALA A 144 -21.57 4.90 3.17
N LEU A 145 -21.80 3.90 4.03
CA LEU A 145 -21.67 2.48 3.68
C LEU A 145 -22.50 2.06 2.46
N THR A 146 -23.73 2.55 2.31
CA THR A 146 -24.58 2.25 1.14
C THR A 146 -23.94 2.76 -0.16
N TYR A 147 -23.41 3.98 -0.15
CA TYR A 147 -22.71 4.56 -1.30
C TYR A 147 -21.39 3.84 -1.59
N LEU A 148 -20.65 3.47 -0.55
CA LEU A 148 -19.39 2.73 -0.68
C LEU A 148 -19.62 1.31 -1.21
N MET A 149 -20.72 0.67 -0.85
CA MET A 149 -21.12 -0.64 -1.39
C MET A 149 -21.44 -0.52 -2.89
N GLU A 150 -22.25 0.46 -3.29
CA GLU A 150 -22.54 0.72 -4.71
C GLU A 150 -21.25 1.02 -5.49
N ALA A 151 -20.38 1.86 -4.93
CA ALA A 151 -19.10 2.18 -5.56
C ALA A 151 -18.23 0.93 -5.74
N ALA A 152 -18.25 0.01 -4.77
CA ALA A 152 -17.50 -1.22 -4.85
C ALA A 152 -18.02 -2.16 -5.95
N GLU A 153 -19.34 -2.32 -6.06
CA GLU A 153 -19.98 -3.10 -7.12
C GLU A 153 -19.60 -2.55 -8.51
N ARG A 154 -19.64 -1.23 -8.68
CA ARG A 154 -19.23 -0.57 -9.94
C ARG A 154 -17.76 -0.82 -10.27
N ILE A 155 -16.86 -0.78 -9.28
CA ILE A 155 -15.44 -1.10 -9.47
C ILE A 155 -15.26 -2.56 -9.92
N GLU A 156 -15.98 -3.51 -9.30
CA GLU A 156 -15.93 -4.92 -9.71
C GLU A 156 -16.43 -5.12 -11.15
N GLU A 157 -17.45 -4.38 -11.57
CA GLU A 157 -18.01 -4.41 -12.92
C GLU A 157 -17.19 -3.62 -13.96
N GLY A 158 -16.16 -2.88 -13.52
CA GLY A 158 -15.35 -2.02 -14.39
C GLY A 158 -16.12 -0.80 -14.93
N LEU A 159 -17.12 -0.34 -14.19
CA LEU A 159 -17.91 0.85 -14.51
C LEU A 159 -17.25 2.13 -13.99
N ASP A 160 -17.58 3.25 -14.62
CA ASP A 160 -17.20 4.57 -14.12
C ASP A 160 -17.84 4.87 -12.75
N ILE A 161 -17.07 5.54 -11.90
CA ILE A 161 -17.47 5.97 -10.56
C ILE A 161 -17.85 7.45 -10.60
N PRO A 162 -19.14 7.80 -10.39
CA PRO A 162 -19.57 9.19 -10.26
C PRO A 162 -18.88 9.89 -9.09
N GLU A 163 -18.76 11.21 -9.15
CA GLU A 163 -18.13 12.02 -8.10
C GLU A 163 -18.78 11.80 -6.72
N SER A 164 -20.09 11.56 -6.67
CA SER A 164 -20.81 11.25 -5.43
C SER A 164 -20.37 9.95 -4.75
N LEU A 165 -19.66 9.06 -5.46
CA LEU A 165 -19.16 7.78 -4.98
C LEU A 165 -17.63 7.76 -4.81
N ALA A 166 -16.94 8.88 -5.08
CA ALA A 166 -15.48 8.95 -5.12
C ALA A 166 -14.78 8.70 -3.76
N GLU A 167 -15.53 8.70 -2.66
CA GLU A 167 -15.01 8.40 -1.32
C GLU A 167 -14.31 7.03 -1.25
N ILE A 168 -14.77 6.05 -2.05
CA ILE A 168 -14.17 4.71 -2.10
C ILE A 168 -12.67 4.72 -2.47
N PHE A 169 -12.23 5.70 -3.26
CA PHE A 169 -10.84 5.79 -3.68
C PHE A 169 -9.88 6.10 -2.54
N ILE A 170 -10.41 6.67 -1.45
CA ILE A 170 -9.66 6.99 -0.23
C ILE A 170 -9.79 5.85 0.78
N THR A 171 -10.97 5.24 0.91
CA THR A 171 -11.25 4.26 1.97
C THR A 171 -10.93 2.81 1.59
N GLY A 172 -10.82 2.51 0.29
CA GLY A 172 -10.62 1.15 -0.23
C GLY A 172 -9.21 0.80 -0.70
N SER A 173 -8.34 1.79 -0.94
CA SER A 173 -7.06 1.57 -1.64
C SER A 173 -5.96 0.91 -0.81
N GLY A 174 -5.94 1.11 0.52
CA GLY A 174 -4.88 0.63 1.41
C GLY A 174 -5.06 -0.78 1.98
N LEU A 175 -6.05 -1.53 1.50
CA LEU A 175 -6.51 -2.77 2.14
C LEU A 175 -6.08 -4.01 1.35
N GLY A 176 -5.63 -5.04 2.07
CA GLY A 176 -5.21 -6.31 1.50
C GLY A 176 -6.36 -7.26 1.12
N GLY A 177 -6.05 -8.31 0.36
CA GLY A 177 -6.99 -9.32 -0.13
C GLY A 177 -7.71 -8.98 -1.45
N MET A 178 -8.59 -9.89 -1.87
CA MET A 178 -9.29 -9.82 -3.17
C MET A 178 -10.74 -9.32 -3.07
N GLN A 179 -11.41 -9.59 -1.95
CA GLN A 179 -12.81 -9.22 -1.74
C GLN A 179 -12.94 -7.70 -1.50
N PRO A 180 -14.00 -7.06 -2.02
CA PRO A 180 -14.27 -5.64 -1.77
C PRO A 180 -14.39 -5.30 -0.29
N LYS A 181 -13.67 -4.24 0.12
CA LYS A 181 -13.66 -3.78 1.51
C LYS A 181 -13.22 -2.32 1.63
N VAL A 182 -13.69 -1.67 2.68
CA VAL A 182 -13.38 -0.26 2.96
C VAL A 182 -13.15 -0.04 4.46
N SER A 183 -12.29 0.92 4.77
CA SER A 183 -12.09 1.43 6.13
C SER A 183 -12.99 2.62 6.39
N VAL A 184 -13.83 2.54 7.43
CA VAL A 184 -14.76 3.60 7.82
C VAL A 184 -14.69 3.87 9.31
N ARG A 185 -15.10 5.06 9.75
CA ARG A 185 -15.21 5.42 11.16
C ARG A 185 -16.65 5.66 11.58
N ASP A 186 -16.96 5.27 12.80
CA ASP A 186 -18.23 5.62 13.44
C ASP A 186 -18.17 7.02 14.09
N ASP A 187 -19.29 7.43 14.70
CA ASP A 187 -19.41 8.74 15.36
C ASP A 187 -18.42 8.90 16.54
N ASN A 188 -17.96 7.79 17.12
CA ASN A 188 -16.95 7.78 18.20
C ASN A 188 -15.51 7.72 17.66
N GLN A 189 -15.31 7.86 16.34
CA GLN A 189 -14.01 7.79 15.65
C GLN A 189 -13.33 6.41 15.72
N ILE A 190 -14.07 5.36 16.04
CA ILE A 190 -13.55 3.98 16.03
C ILE A 190 -13.43 3.54 14.57
N LEU A 191 -12.29 2.95 14.21
CA LEU A 191 -12.01 2.45 12.87
C LEU A 191 -12.61 1.05 12.68
N TRP A 192 -13.38 0.89 11.63
CA TRP A 192 -14.05 -0.35 11.21
C TRP A 192 -13.60 -0.75 9.82
N LEU A 193 -13.54 -2.07 9.57
CA LEU A 193 -13.36 -2.64 8.24
C LEU A 193 -14.68 -3.24 7.76
N ALA A 194 -15.35 -2.57 6.83
CA ALA A 194 -16.54 -3.10 6.18
C ALA A 194 -16.13 -3.99 5.01
N LYS A 195 -16.66 -5.22 4.96
CA LYS A 195 -16.47 -6.16 3.86
C LYS A 195 -17.79 -6.29 3.11
N PHE A 196 -17.73 -6.16 1.79
CA PHE A 196 -18.90 -6.35 0.93
C PHE A 196 -18.83 -7.73 0.28
N ALA A 197 -19.99 -8.30 -0.05
CA ALA A 197 -20.03 -9.53 -0.82
C ALA A 197 -19.43 -9.26 -2.21
N SER A 198 -18.57 -10.15 -2.70
CA SER A 198 -18.09 -10.04 -4.09
C SER A 198 -19.09 -10.70 -5.02
N GLN A 199 -19.28 -10.16 -6.21
CA GLN A 199 -20.01 -10.88 -7.27
C GLN A 199 -19.29 -12.16 -7.72
N THR A 200 -17.99 -12.27 -7.45
CA THR A 200 -17.17 -13.46 -7.72
C THR A 200 -17.05 -14.40 -6.51
N ASP A 201 -17.69 -14.09 -5.38
CA ASP A 201 -17.94 -15.06 -4.31
C ASP A 201 -18.98 -16.06 -4.84
N HIS A 202 -18.53 -17.01 -5.66
CA HIS A 202 -19.24 -18.26 -5.76
C HIS A 202 -19.18 -18.89 -4.36
N LEU A 203 -20.32 -18.85 -3.68
CA LEU A 203 -20.60 -19.53 -2.41
C LEU A 203 -19.66 -20.73 -2.24
N ASP A 204 -18.74 -20.64 -1.28
CA ASP A 204 -18.24 -21.82 -0.58
C ASP A 204 -19.45 -22.44 0.14
N ALA A 205 -20.32 -23.09 -0.63
CA ALA A 205 -21.24 -24.06 -0.11
C ALA A 205 -20.38 -25.22 0.38
N ILE A 206 -19.91 -25.10 1.62
CA ILE A 206 -19.49 -26.24 2.42
C ILE A 206 -20.72 -27.15 2.48
N SER A 207 -20.78 -28.09 1.54
CA SER A 207 -21.71 -29.20 1.60
C SER A 207 -21.23 -30.07 2.76
N LEU A 208 -21.82 -29.87 3.93
CA LEU A 208 -21.71 -30.82 5.03
C LEU A 208 -22.40 -32.10 4.57
N ARG A 209 -21.61 -33.08 4.16
CA ARG A 209 -21.98 -34.49 4.16
C ARG A 209 -21.31 -35.18 5.32
#